data_AF-A0AAP7IEJ0-F1
#
_entry.id   AF-A0AAP7IEJ0-F1
#
_cell.length_a   1.000
_cell.length_b   1.000
_cell.length_c   1.000
_cell.angle_alpha   90.00
_cell.angle_beta   90.00
_cell.angle_gamma   90.00
#
_symmetry.space_group_name_H-M   'P 1'
#
loop_
_entity.id
_entity.type
_entity.pdbx_description
1 polymer ?
#
loop_
_entity_poly.entity_id
_entity_poly.type
_entity_poly.pdbx_seq_one_letter_code
_entity_poly.pdbx_strand_id
1 'polypeptide(L)'
;MKNLLIRNLKLRKWTIVIYAMLLLFSPLQLIIIPNSIFTNALYSAVAMILLFVSILDSGHVFRFNSKLGHRMAYDFFGSLPVSKKSLLNANYLTVIIFTLVGAAILSLYTMPNSHVSTSNIDFNISMPFSYIAVNFFAVPIAFKKYTEQKSDYISYIIYLLTMVILIPVIIVLLVVGICTLFNYSLGILNYFETIFNYGFLTLSIFCFVASYIIQYKKLI
;
A
#
# COMPACT_ATOMS: atom_id res chain seq x y z
N MET A 1 24.41 -9.63 2.82
CA MET A 1 23.06 -9.06 3.01
C MET A 1 23.07 -7.56 3.33
N LYS A 2 23.88 -7.07 4.29
CA LYS A 2 23.96 -5.63 4.64
C LYS A 2 24.14 -4.69 3.43
N ASN A 3 25.08 -5.00 2.55
CA ASN A 3 25.35 -4.16 1.36
C ASN A 3 24.16 -4.11 0.38
N LEU A 4 23.36 -5.18 0.29
CA LEU A 4 22.15 -5.21 -0.54
C LEU A 4 21.06 -4.30 0.03
N LEU A 5 20.89 -4.30 1.36
CA LEU A 5 19.95 -3.39 2.02
C LEU A 5 20.38 -1.92 1.85
N ILE A 6 21.67 -1.62 2.02
CA ILE A 6 22.20 -0.26 1.78
C ILE A 6 21.95 0.17 0.34
N ARG A 7 22.20 -0.70 -0.64
CA ARG A 7 21.87 -0.44 -2.05
C ARG A 7 20.38 -0.13 -2.20
N ASN A 8 19.51 -0.96 -1.65
CA ASN A 8 18.07 -0.81 -1.77
C ASN A 8 17.58 0.52 -1.16
N LEU A 9 18.14 0.93 -0.02
CA LEU A 9 17.89 2.24 0.59
C LEU A 9 18.37 3.39 -0.28
N LYS A 10 19.59 3.31 -0.83
CA LYS A 10 20.13 4.33 -1.77
C LYS A 10 19.26 4.50 -3.01
N LEU A 11 18.76 3.40 -3.57
CA LEU A 11 17.84 3.42 -4.71
C LEU A 11 16.51 4.11 -4.37
N ARG A 12 16.14 4.19 -3.09
CA ARG A 12 14.89 4.81 -2.59
C ARG A 12 15.11 6.15 -1.87
N LYS A 13 16.24 6.82 -2.11
CA LYS A 13 16.55 8.13 -1.50
C LYS A 13 15.40 9.14 -1.56
N TRP A 14 14.71 9.23 -2.69
CA TRP A 14 13.60 10.17 -2.87
C TRP A 14 12.37 9.82 -2.02
N THR A 15 12.04 8.53 -1.88
CA THR A 15 10.97 8.09 -0.98
C THR A 15 11.31 8.43 0.47
N ILE A 16 12.57 8.25 0.87
CA ILE A 16 13.04 8.61 2.21
C ILE A 16 12.92 10.13 2.44
N VAL A 17 13.28 10.95 1.46
CA VAL A 17 13.12 12.41 1.55
C VAL A 17 11.65 12.80 1.70
N ILE A 18 10.75 12.21 0.91
CA ILE A 18 9.31 12.47 1.00
C ILE A 18 8.78 12.08 2.38
N TYR A 19 9.16 10.90 2.89
CA TYR A 19 8.77 10.45 4.22
C TYR A 19 9.29 11.36 5.33
N ALA A 20 10.53 11.84 5.23
CA ALA A 20 11.10 12.78 6.18
C ALA A 20 10.35 14.12 6.17
N MET A 21 10.01 14.65 4.98
CA MET A 21 9.19 15.85 4.85
C MET A 21 7.80 15.66 5.47
N LEU A 22 7.12 14.55 5.16
CA LEU A 22 5.82 14.23 5.76
C LEU A 22 5.91 14.12 7.28
N LEU A 23 6.98 13.55 7.83
CA LEU A 23 7.13 13.45 9.28
C LEU A 23 7.32 14.84 9.91
N LEU A 24 8.14 15.70 9.28
CA LEU A 24 8.37 17.09 9.74
C LEU A 24 7.10 17.95 9.68
N PHE A 25 6.23 17.73 8.70
CA PHE A 25 4.97 18.47 8.58
C PHE A 25 3.83 17.89 9.42
N SER A 26 3.93 16.65 9.90
CA SER A 26 2.89 16.02 10.70
C SER A 26 2.45 16.82 11.95
N PRO A 27 3.31 17.47 12.75
CA PRO A 27 2.85 18.23 13.92
C PRO A 27 2.06 19.50 13.55
N LEU A 28 2.22 20.04 12.34
CA LEU A 28 1.51 21.25 11.93
C LEU A 28 0.00 21.03 11.90
N GLN A 29 -0.46 19.80 11.70
CA GLN A 29 -1.89 19.48 11.71
C GLN A 29 -2.56 19.74 13.06
N LEU A 30 -1.80 19.72 14.16
CA LEU A 30 -2.29 19.95 15.52
C LEU A 30 -2.53 21.44 15.81
N ILE A 31 -1.90 22.33 15.02
CA ILE A 31 -2.00 23.78 15.16
C ILE A 31 -3.24 24.32 14.44
N ILE A 32 -3.81 23.54 13.52
CA ILE A 32 -4.98 23.95 12.74
C ILE A 32 -6.22 23.77 13.62
N ILE A 33 -6.85 24.88 14.03
CA ILE A 33 -8.06 24.87 14.85
C ILE A 33 -9.25 24.47 13.97
N PRO A 34 -9.97 23.38 14.27
CA PRO A 34 -11.13 22.97 13.49
C PRO A 34 -12.30 23.85 13.91
N ASN A 35 -12.63 24.90 13.14
CA ASN A 35 -13.93 25.59 13.18
C ASN A 35 -14.10 26.74 12.16
N SER A 36 -13.23 26.85 11.14
CA SER A 36 -13.41 27.81 10.05
C SER A 36 -13.49 27.12 8.68
N ILE A 37 -14.19 27.74 7.73
CA ILE A 37 -14.25 27.26 6.34
C ILE A 37 -12.83 27.17 5.74
N PHE A 38 -11.97 28.12 6.08
CA PHE A 38 -10.58 28.17 5.65
C PHE A 38 -9.76 26.97 6.17
N THR A 39 -9.91 26.62 7.45
CA THR A 39 -9.21 25.47 8.04
C THR A 39 -9.69 24.15 7.44
N ASN A 40 -10.98 24.02 7.13
CA ASN A 40 -11.52 22.82 6.47
C ASN A 40 -10.98 22.66 5.03
N ALA A 41 -10.85 23.77 4.29
CA ALA A 41 -10.25 23.75 2.95
C ALA A 41 -8.75 23.39 2.98
N LEU A 42 -8.01 23.88 3.98
CA LEU A 42 -6.62 23.47 4.18
C LEU A 42 -6.48 21.98 4.53
N TYR A 43 -7.32 21.47 5.43
CA TYR A 43 -7.34 20.05 5.79
C TYR A 43 -7.68 19.15 4.59
N SER A 44 -8.66 19.52 3.76
CA SER A 44 -9.02 18.75 2.58
C SER A 44 -7.91 18.75 1.53
N ALA A 45 -7.20 19.87 1.35
CA ALA A 45 -6.03 19.94 0.49
C ALA A 45 -4.88 19.04 0.98
N VAL A 46 -4.59 19.07 2.28
CA VAL A 46 -3.59 18.18 2.90
C VAL A 46 -4.01 16.71 2.74
N ALA A 47 -5.29 16.40 2.96
CA ALA A 47 -5.83 15.06 2.77
C ALA A 47 -5.67 14.57 1.32
N MET A 48 -5.95 15.42 0.33
CA MET A 48 -5.78 15.10 -1.08
C MET A 48 -4.30 14.85 -1.43
N ILE A 49 -3.39 15.67 -0.92
CA ILE A 49 -1.94 15.49 -1.12
C ILE A 49 -1.49 14.14 -0.52
N LEU A 50 -1.94 13.82 0.69
CA LEU A 50 -1.60 12.56 1.36
C LEU A 50 -2.15 11.35 0.61
N LEU A 51 -3.38 11.44 0.10
CA LEU A 51 -3.98 10.41 -0.75
C LEU A 51 -3.17 10.24 -2.05
N PHE A 52 -2.78 11.33 -2.70
CA PHE A 52 -1.96 11.26 -3.89
C PHE A 52 -0.59 10.63 -3.61
N VAL A 53 0.07 11.01 -2.52
CA VAL A 53 1.35 10.43 -2.10
C VAL A 53 1.18 8.95 -1.75
N SER A 54 0.12 8.54 -1.06
CA SER A 54 -0.13 7.14 -0.72
C SER A 54 -0.36 6.30 -1.98
N ILE A 55 -1.07 6.80 -2.99
CA ILE A 55 -1.27 6.11 -4.27
C ILE A 55 0.04 5.99 -5.04
N LEU A 56 0.79 7.08 -5.19
CA LEU A 56 2.06 7.09 -5.91
C LEU A 56 3.12 6.21 -5.26
N ASP A 57 3.08 6.11 -3.94
CA ASP A 57 4.01 5.28 -3.19
C ASP A 57 3.48 3.85 -2.95
N SER A 58 2.20 3.60 -3.23
CA SER A 58 1.66 2.24 -3.31
C SER A 58 2.26 1.48 -4.48
N GLY A 59 2.34 0.16 -4.33
CA GLY A 59 2.98 -0.72 -5.31
C GLY A 59 4.48 -0.41 -5.45
N HIS A 60 5.15 0.02 -4.38
CA HIS A 60 6.55 0.45 -4.48
C HIS A 60 7.51 -0.65 -4.91
N VAL A 61 7.11 -1.92 -4.82
CA VAL A 61 7.87 -3.06 -5.34
C VAL A 61 8.12 -2.90 -6.85
N PHE A 62 7.13 -2.41 -7.60
CA PHE A 62 7.27 -2.13 -9.03
C PHE A 62 8.29 -1.04 -9.31
N ARG A 63 8.22 0.08 -8.56
CA ARG A 63 9.19 1.18 -8.66
C ARG A 63 10.60 0.73 -8.28
N PHE A 64 10.73 -0.12 -7.28
CA PHE A 64 12.01 -0.68 -6.91
C PHE A 64 12.59 -1.60 -7.99
N ASN A 65 11.78 -2.47 -8.57
CA ASN A 65 12.20 -3.31 -9.70
C ASN A 65 12.63 -2.47 -10.91
N SER A 66 11.95 -1.36 -11.20
CA SER A 66 12.34 -0.44 -12.28
C SER A 66 13.76 0.12 -12.06
N LYS A 67 14.08 0.52 -10.82
CA LYS A 67 15.41 1.03 -10.46
C LYS A 67 16.50 -0.03 -10.40
N LEU A 68 16.12 -1.31 -10.33
CA LEU A 68 17.04 -2.44 -10.40
C LEU A 68 17.41 -2.82 -11.84
N GLY A 69 16.80 -2.23 -12.87
CA GLY A 69 17.06 -2.57 -14.27
C GLY A 69 15.94 -3.35 -14.97
N HIS A 70 14.71 -3.29 -14.44
CA HIS A 70 13.52 -3.93 -15.01
C HIS A 70 13.68 -5.44 -15.28
N ARG A 71 13.73 -5.84 -16.56
CA ARG A 71 13.81 -7.24 -16.99
C ARG A 71 15.21 -7.82 -16.83
N MET A 72 16.24 -6.98 -17.01
CA MET A 72 17.64 -7.36 -16.92
C MET A 72 18.12 -7.50 -15.47
N ALA A 73 17.32 -7.07 -14.49
CA ALA A 73 17.67 -7.11 -13.08
C ALA A 73 17.99 -8.54 -12.64
N TYR A 74 17.15 -9.51 -13.02
CA TYR A 74 17.36 -10.90 -12.64
C TYR A 74 18.68 -11.46 -13.18
N ASP A 75 18.97 -11.26 -14.46
CA ASP A 75 20.19 -11.79 -15.10
C ASP A 75 21.45 -11.11 -14.55
N PHE A 76 21.40 -9.80 -14.35
CA PHE A 76 22.50 -9.04 -13.77
C PHE A 76 22.79 -9.47 -12.33
N PHE A 77 21.77 -9.52 -11.46
CA PHE A 77 21.97 -9.90 -10.06
C PHE A 77 22.24 -11.39 -9.89
N GLY A 78 21.82 -12.23 -10.84
CA GLY A 78 22.19 -13.64 -10.92
C GLY A 78 23.66 -13.87 -11.26
N SER A 79 24.31 -12.92 -11.95
CA SER A 79 25.75 -12.99 -12.29
C SER A 79 26.67 -12.52 -11.16
N LEU A 80 26.15 -11.81 -10.16
CA LEU A 80 26.95 -11.34 -9.03
C LEU A 80 27.28 -12.50 -8.07
N PRO A 81 28.42 -12.45 -7.36
CA PRO A 81 28.79 -13.45 -6.35
C PRO A 81 27.99 -13.25 -5.05
N VAL A 82 26.66 -13.32 -5.16
CA VAL A 82 25.70 -13.05 -4.08
C VAL A 82 24.70 -14.19 -4.05
N SER A 83 24.42 -14.73 -2.85
CA SER A 83 23.45 -15.82 -2.73
C SER A 83 22.04 -15.34 -3.07
N LYS A 84 21.32 -16.13 -3.89
CA LYS A 84 19.92 -15.84 -4.27
C LYS A 84 19.00 -15.69 -3.06
N LYS A 85 19.25 -16.47 -2.00
CA LYS A 85 18.57 -16.33 -0.70
C LYS A 85 18.79 -14.94 -0.08
N SER A 86 20.01 -14.42 -0.10
CA SER A 86 20.29 -13.08 0.45
C SER A 86 19.65 -11.95 -0.37
N LEU A 87 19.49 -12.16 -1.68
CA LEU A 87 18.81 -11.25 -2.60
C LEU A 87 17.30 -11.19 -2.29
N LEU A 88 16.65 -12.36 -2.20
CA LEU A 88 15.25 -12.51 -1.82
C LEU A 88 14.97 -11.85 -0.46
N ASN A 89 15.78 -12.19 0.55
CA ASN A 89 15.61 -11.66 1.90
C ASN A 89 15.78 -10.14 1.94
N ALA A 90 16.77 -9.59 1.23
CA ALA A 90 16.99 -8.15 1.18
C ALA A 90 15.79 -7.42 0.54
N ASN A 91 15.21 -7.98 -0.51
CA ASN A 91 14.09 -7.38 -1.21
C ASN A 91 12.80 -7.44 -0.41
N TYR A 92 12.45 -8.60 0.16
CA TYR A 92 11.30 -8.73 1.06
C TYR A 92 11.41 -7.79 2.27
N LEU A 93 12.57 -7.74 2.91
CA LEU A 93 12.81 -6.85 4.05
C LEU A 93 12.69 -5.37 3.64
N THR A 94 13.16 -5.01 2.44
CA THR A 94 12.96 -3.66 1.89
C THR A 94 11.48 -3.35 1.71
N VAL A 95 10.68 -4.28 1.16
CA VAL A 95 9.24 -4.07 1.02
C VAL A 95 8.61 -3.83 2.39
N ILE A 96 8.89 -4.69 3.37
CA ILE A 96 8.35 -4.58 4.74
C ILE A 96 8.71 -3.24 5.37
N ILE A 97 9.99 -2.84 5.36
CA ILE A 97 10.43 -1.57 5.96
C ILE A 97 9.68 -0.39 5.34
N PHE A 98 9.67 -0.26 4.01
CA PHE A 98 9.03 0.88 3.37
C PHE A 98 7.51 0.88 3.57
N THR A 99 6.87 -0.29 3.51
CA THR A 99 5.42 -0.40 3.76
C THR A 99 5.07 0.03 5.19
N LEU A 100 5.79 -0.47 6.20
CA LEU A 100 5.48 -0.16 7.60
C LEU A 100 5.80 1.29 7.96
N VAL A 101 6.93 1.82 7.49
CA VAL A 101 7.29 3.23 7.73
C VAL A 101 6.29 4.15 7.02
N GLY A 102 5.94 3.88 5.77
CA GLY A 102 4.91 4.64 5.05
C GLY A 102 3.57 4.61 5.75
N ALA A 103 3.11 3.44 6.19
CA ALA A 103 1.85 3.29 6.93
C ALA A 103 1.87 4.02 8.28
N ALA A 104 2.99 3.94 9.02
CA ALA A 104 3.15 4.65 10.29
C ALA A 104 3.07 6.16 10.10
N ILE A 105 3.74 6.71 9.07
CA ILE A 105 3.65 8.13 8.75
C ILE A 105 2.21 8.50 8.37
N LEU A 106 1.55 7.71 7.53
CA LEU A 106 0.15 7.95 7.17
C LEU A 106 -0.80 7.92 8.37
N SER A 107 -0.56 7.04 9.35
CA SER A 107 -1.37 6.97 10.58
C SER A 107 -1.19 8.17 11.50
N LEU A 108 -0.10 8.94 11.36
CA LEU A 108 0.06 10.18 12.12
C LEU A 108 -0.92 11.24 11.63
N TYR A 109 -1.40 11.16 10.39
CA TYR A 109 -2.28 12.17 9.82
C TYR A 109 -3.74 11.91 10.15
N THR A 110 -4.38 12.86 10.82
CA THR A 110 -5.83 12.82 11.05
C THR A 110 -6.54 13.28 9.79
N MET A 111 -7.02 12.33 8.99
CA MET A 111 -7.95 12.63 7.89
C MET A 111 -9.26 13.13 8.52
N PRO A 112 -9.80 14.28 8.10
CA PRO A 112 -11.14 14.64 8.50
C PRO A 112 -12.10 13.56 7.98
N ASN A 113 -12.84 12.92 8.87
CA ASN A 113 -14.05 12.23 8.48
C ASN A 113 -14.98 13.31 7.91
N SER A 114 -15.00 13.45 6.59
CA SER A 114 -16.01 14.27 5.94
C SER A 114 -17.33 13.56 6.17
N HIS A 115 -18.03 13.91 7.26
CA HIS A 115 -19.43 13.57 7.46
C HIS A 115 -20.25 14.32 6.40
N VAL A 116 -20.22 13.82 5.16
CA VAL A 116 -21.20 14.19 4.14
C VAL A 116 -22.37 13.24 4.33
N SER A 117 -23.01 13.35 5.49
CA SER A 117 -24.18 12.55 5.86
C SER A 117 -25.42 13.14 5.22
N THR A 118 -25.59 12.91 3.91
CA THR A 118 -26.91 13.02 3.26
C THR A 118 -27.57 11.65 3.04
N SER A 119 -26.86 10.56 3.35
CA SER A 119 -27.40 9.21 3.47
C SER A 119 -26.51 8.43 4.44
N ASN A 120 -27.09 7.64 5.33
CA ASN A 120 -26.42 6.82 6.37
C ASN A 120 -25.53 5.68 5.81
N ILE A 121 -24.80 5.93 4.72
CA ILE A 121 -23.87 5.00 4.07
C ILE A 121 -22.48 5.58 4.24
N ASP A 122 -21.89 5.33 5.42
CA ASP A 122 -20.49 5.62 5.68
C ASP A 122 -19.70 4.32 5.51
N PHE A 123 -18.82 4.27 4.49
CA PHE A 123 -17.86 3.19 4.29
C PHE A 123 -16.47 3.79 4.21
N ASN A 124 -15.76 3.79 5.34
CA ASN A 124 -14.43 4.37 5.44
C ASN A 124 -13.34 3.29 5.30
N ILE A 125 -12.55 3.39 4.23
CA ILE A 125 -11.38 2.52 4.06
C ILE A 125 -10.22 3.17 4.80
N SER A 126 -9.68 2.48 5.79
CA SER A 126 -8.51 2.95 6.52
C SER A 126 -7.32 3.07 5.55
N MET A 127 -6.89 4.31 5.29
CA MET A 127 -5.76 4.64 4.41
C MET A 127 -4.47 3.89 4.77
N PRO A 128 -4.06 3.82 6.06
CA PRO A 128 -2.90 3.03 6.46
C PRO A 128 -3.06 1.52 6.16
N PHE A 129 -4.24 0.94 6.43
CA PHE A 129 -4.45 -0.50 6.23
C PHE A 129 -4.51 -0.87 4.75
N SER A 130 -5.20 -0.07 3.94
CA SER A 130 -5.20 -0.23 2.48
C SER A 130 -3.81 -0.06 1.90
N TYR A 131 -3.02 0.94 2.34
CA TYR A 131 -1.64 1.12 1.91
C TYR A 131 -0.76 -0.12 2.20
N ILE A 132 -0.90 -0.72 3.39
CA ILE A 132 -0.19 -1.97 3.73
C ILE A 132 -0.63 -3.09 2.78
N ALA A 133 -1.94 -3.28 2.65
CA ALA A 133 -2.50 -4.39 1.90
C ALA A 133 -2.13 -4.33 0.42
N VAL A 134 -2.23 -3.16 -0.21
CA VAL A 134 -1.80 -2.95 -1.60
C VAL A 134 -0.32 -3.29 -1.74
N ASN A 135 0.57 -2.76 -0.91
CA ASN A 135 1.99 -3.07 -1.05
C ASN A 135 2.33 -4.55 -0.84
N PHE A 136 1.63 -5.24 0.06
CA PHE A 136 1.84 -6.66 0.30
C PHE A 136 1.29 -7.53 -0.80
N PHE A 137 0.13 -7.20 -1.38
CA PHE A 137 -0.42 -7.92 -2.52
C PHE A 137 0.39 -7.74 -3.81
N ALA A 138 1.14 -6.64 -3.95
CA ALA A 138 1.97 -6.41 -5.14
C ALA A 138 2.96 -7.56 -5.40
N VAL A 139 3.52 -8.16 -4.34
CA VAL A 139 4.49 -9.25 -4.44
C VAL A 139 3.89 -10.56 -4.99
N PRO A 140 2.88 -11.19 -4.35
CA PRO A 140 2.28 -12.42 -4.86
C PRO A 140 1.60 -12.25 -6.22
N ILE A 141 1.10 -11.05 -6.55
CA ILE A 141 0.43 -10.80 -7.82
C ILE A 141 1.45 -10.64 -8.94
N ALA A 142 2.42 -9.72 -8.80
CA ALA A 142 3.32 -9.34 -9.88
C ALA A 142 4.70 -10.00 -9.86
N PHE A 143 5.17 -10.50 -8.72
CA PHE A 143 6.51 -11.04 -8.53
C PHE A 143 6.48 -12.51 -8.09
N LYS A 144 5.79 -13.36 -8.87
CA LYS A 144 5.51 -14.76 -8.53
C LYS A 144 6.72 -15.69 -8.47
N LYS A 145 7.74 -15.42 -9.29
CA LYS A 145 8.93 -16.29 -9.42
C LYS A 145 10.05 -15.82 -8.50
N TYR A 146 10.45 -14.56 -8.68
CA TYR A 146 11.48 -13.88 -7.89
C TYR A 146 11.12 -12.39 -7.75
N THR A 147 11.61 -11.74 -6.70
CA THR A 147 11.36 -10.31 -6.46
C THR A 147 12.00 -9.40 -7.50
N GLU A 148 12.99 -9.89 -8.25
CA GLU A 148 13.70 -9.19 -9.33
C GLU A 148 13.09 -9.48 -10.70
N GLN A 149 12.13 -10.40 -10.77
CA GLN A 149 11.45 -10.77 -12.01
C GLN A 149 9.98 -10.42 -11.90
N LYS A 150 9.64 -9.21 -12.36
CA LYS A 150 8.25 -8.80 -12.57
C LYS A 150 7.64 -9.64 -13.69
N SER A 151 6.42 -10.13 -13.46
CA SER A 151 5.56 -10.68 -14.49
C SER A 151 5.31 -9.64 -15.61
N ASP A 152 5.46 -10.06 -16.88
CA ASP A 152 5.31 -9.16 -18.02
C ASP A 152 3.88 -8.65 -18.21
N TYR A 153 2.87 -9.45 -17.87
CA TYR A 153 1.45 -9.12 -18.08
C TYR A 153 0.89 -8.10 -17.07
N ILE A 154 1.60 -7.80 -15.97
CA ILE A 154 1.10 -6.89 -14.93
C ILE A 154 1.78 -5.53 -15.07
N SER A 155 1.02 -4.54 -15.55
CA SER A 155 1.42 -3.14 -15.52
C SER A 155 1.23 -2.54 -14.13
N TYR A 156 2.16 -1.66 -13.73
CA TYR A 156 2.10 -0.93 -12.46
C TYR A 156 0.83 -0.07 -12.34
N ILE A 157 0.49 0.66 -13.40
CA ILE A 157 -0.69 1.56 -13.40
C ILE A 157 -1.97 0.76 -13.30
N ILE A 158 -2.10 -0.31 -14.08
CA ILE A 158 -3.27 -1.20 -14.05
C ILE A 158 -3.40 -1.84 -12.67
N TYR A 159 -2.29 -2.30 -12.09
CA TYR A 159 -2.28 -2.84 -10.74
C TYR A 159 -2.82 -1.85 -9.70
N LEU A 160 -2.35 -0.60 -9.73
CA LEU A 160 -2.81 0.44 -8.81
C LEU A 160 -4.29 0.78 -9.00
N LEU A 161 -4.73 0.99 -10.23
CA LEU A 161 -6.14 1.29 -10.53
C LEU A 161 -7.06 0.16 -10.04
N THR A 162 -6.66 -1.09 -10.25
CA THR A 162 -7.44 -2.24 -9.80
C THR A 162 -7.52 -2.30 -8.28
N MET A 163 -6.40 -2.13 -7.59
CA MET A 163 -6.32 -2.28 -6.14
C MET A 163 -6.95 -1.12 -5.35
N VAL A 164 -6.77 0.11 -5.82
CA VAL A 164 -7.19 1.32 -5.10
C VAL A 164 -8.61 1.73 -5.48
N ILE A 165 -9.06 1.47 -6.72
CA ILE A 165 -10.37 1.93 -7.21
C ILE A 165 -11.31 0.75 -7.45
N LEU A 166 -10.91 -0.18 -8.33
CA LEU A 166 -11.83 -1.20 -8.84
C LEU A 166 -12.28 -2.18 -7.76
N ILE A 167 -11.36 -2.70 -6.93
CA ILE A 167 -11.68 -3.63 -5.84
C ILE A 167 -12.62 -2.98 -4.82
N PRO A 168 -12.31 -1.80 -4.24
CA PRO A 168 -13.23 -1.10 -3.34
C PRO A 168 -14.63 -0.90 -3.94
N VAL A 169 -14.72 -0.42 -5.18
CA VAL A 169 -16.02 -0.18 -5.85
C VAL A 169 -16.82 -1.47 -6.00
N ILE A 170 -16.20 -2.55 -6.47
CA ILE A 170 -16.89 -3.85 -6.61
C ILE A 170 -17.41 -4.34 -5.27
N ILE A 171 -16.61 -4.21 -4.21
CA ILE A 171 -16.99 -4.68 -2.89
C ILE A 171 -18.17 -3.88 -2.34
N VAL A 172 -18.15 -2.55 -2.46
CA VAL A 172 -19.30 -1.71 -2.07
C VAL A 172 -20.55 -2.10 -2.86
N LEU A 173 -20.44 -2.27 -4.19
CA LEU A 173 -21.56 -2.69 -5.03
C LEU A 173 -22.13 -4.06 -4.63
N LEU A 174 -21.27 -5.04 -4.31
CA LEU A 174 -21.70 -6.36 -3.85
C LEU A 174 -22.44 -6.28 -2.51
N VAL A 175 -21.91 -5.52 -1.55
CA VAL A 175 -22.52 -5.38 -0.21
C VAL A 175 -23.88 -4.68 -0.33
N VAL A 176 -23.95 -3.57 -1.06
CA VAL A 176 -25.21 -2.87 -1.31
C VAL A 176 -26.20 -3.78 -2.02
N GLY A 177 -25.75 -4.51 -3.05
CA GLY A 177 -26.58 -5.50 -3.76
C GLY A 177 -27.16 -6.55 -2.82
N ILE A 178 -26.34 -7.16 -1.96
CA ILE A 178 -26.78 -8.15 -0.96
C ILE A 178 -27.78 -7.52 0.02
N CYS A 179 -27.50 -6.32 0.53
CA CYS A 179 -28.41 -5.64 1.45
C CYS A 179 -29.78 -5.40 0.81
N THR A 180 -29.82 -4.97 -0.46
CA THR A 180 -31.07 -4.77 -1.21
C THR A 180 -31.82 -6.07 -1.52
N LEU A 181 -31.11 -7.16 -1.83
CA LEU A 181 -31.73 -8.45 -2.16
C LEU A 181 -32.36 -9.15 -0.94
N PHE A 182 -31.76 -8.98 0.23
CA PHE A 182 -32.18 -9.66 1.46
C PHE A 182 -32.92 -8.75 2.44
N ASN A 183 -33.27 -7.52 2.04
CA ASN A 183 -33.91 -6.51 2.90
C ASN A 183 -33.18 -6.27 4.23
N TYR A 184 -31.85 -6.34 4.23
CA TYR A 184 -31.04 -5.97 5.39
C TYR A 184 -30.97 -4.46 5.55
N SER A 185 -30.91 -3.98 6.80
CA SER A 185 -30.68 -2.56 7.06
C SER A 185 -29.28 -2.16 6.60
N LEU A 186 -29.16 -0.97 6.00
CA LEU A 186 -27.88 -0.42 5.56
C LEU A 186 -26.91 -0.17 6.73
N GLY A 187 -27.36 -0.19 7.98
CA GLY A 187 -26.50 -0.11 9.17
C GLY A 187 -25.50 -1.27 9.30
N ILE A 188 -25.72 -2.39 8.61
CA ILE A 188 -24.74 -3.51 8.53
C ILE A 188 -23.44 -3.08 7.82
N LEU A 189 -23.46 -2.03 6.99
CA LEU A 189 -22.26 -1.56 6.30
C LEU A 189 -21.13 -1.16 7.26
N ASN A 190 -21.47 -0.60 8.43
CA ASN A 190 -20.48 -0.17 9.43
C ASN A 190 -19.72 -1.36 10.03
N TYR A 191 -20.41 -2.48 10.27
CA TYR A 191 -19.78 -3.72 10.71
C TYR A 191 -18.95 -4.34 9.59
N PHE A 192 -19.47 -4.30 8.36
CA PHE A 192 -18.75 -4.79 7.19
C PHE A 192 -17.47 -4.00 6.90
N GLU A 193 -17.47 -2.68 7.10
CA GLU A 193 -16.29 -1.82 6.96
C GLU A 193 -15.13 -2.30 7.86
N THR A 194 -15.44 -2.55 9.13
CA THR A 194 -14.44 -3.03 10.09
C THR A 194 -13.89 -4.40 9.66
N ILE A 195 -14.78 -5.33 9.32
CA ILE A 195 -14.40 -6.66 8.84
C ILE A 195 -13.58 -6.58 7.55
N PHE A 196 -13.95 -5.69 6.64
CA PHE A 196 -13.25 -5.49 5.38
C PHE A 196 -11.83 -4.96 5.60
N ASN A 197 -11.68 -3.90 6.40
CA ASN A 197 -10.40 -3.27 6.69
C ASN A 197 -9.41 -4.26 7.34
N TYR A 198 -9.83 -4.96 8.41
CA TYR A 198 -8.97 -5.96 9.07
C TYR A 198 -8.81 -7.25 8.25
N GLY A 199 -9.87 -7.71 7.59
CA GLY A 199 -9.85 -8.88 6.72
C GLY A 199 -8.91 -8.71 5.52
N PHE A 200 -8.97 -7.55 4.86
CA PHE A 200 -8.10 -7.23 3.74
C PHE A 200 -6.62 -7.13 4.17
N LEU A 201 -6.36 -6.53 5.34
CA LEU A 201 -5.03 -6.47 5.92
C LEU A 201 -4.48 -7.87 6.26
N THR A 202 -5.25 -8.67 7.00
CA THR A 202 -4.83 -10.03 7.40
C THR A 202 -4.59 -10.93 6.20
N LEU A 203 -5.47 -10.90 5.20
CA LEU A 203 -5.31 -11.64 3.96
C LEU A 203 -4.03 -11.22 3.20
N SER A 204 -3.75 -9.91 3.13
CA SER A 204 -2.56 -9.41 2.45
C SER A 204 -1.26 -9.91 3.10
N ILE A 205 -1.21 -9.93 4.44
CA ILE A 205 -0.08 -10.45 5.22
C ILE A 205 0.10 -11.93 4.94
N PHE A 206 -0.99 -12.70 5.00
CA PHE A 206 -0.94 -14.13 4.72
C PHE A 206 -0.42 -14.42 3.30
N CYS A 207 -0.96 -13.75 2.29
CA CYS A 207 -0.51 -13.92 0.90
C CYS A 207 0.96 -13.52 0.71
N PHE A 208 1.42 -12.46 1.35
CA PHE A 208 2.81 -12.02 1.29
C PHE A 208 3.78 -13.04 1.90
N VAL A 209 3.46 -13.54 3.10
CA VAL A 209 4.25 -14.56 3.80
C VAL A 209 4.23 -15.90 3.03
N ALA A 210 3.07 -16.33 2.54
CA ALA A 210 2.96 -17.53 1.72
C ALA A 210 3.82 -17.42 0.45
N SER A 211 3.82 -16.26 -0.20
CA SER A 211 4.66 -15.99 -1.37
C SER A 211 6.15 -16.11 -1.04
N TYR A 212 6.58 -15.55 0.10
CA TYR A 212 7.96 -15.70 0.57
C TYR A 212 8.35 -17.16 0.74
N ILE A 213 7.52 -17.97 1.41
CA ILE A 213 7.77 -19.39 1.64
C ILE A 213 7.87 -20.16 0.32
N ILE A 214 6.97 -19.88 -0.63
CA ILE A 214 6.98 -20.51 -1.97
C ILE A 214 8.26 -20.16 -2.73
N GLN A 215 8.67 -18.88 -2.73
CA GLN A 215 9.87 -18.43 -3.42
C GLN A 215 11.13 -18.98 -2.75
N TYR A 216 11.16 -19.01 -1.43
CA TYR A 216 12.27 -19.56 -0.65
C TYR A 216 12.49 -21.05 -0.96
N LYS A 217 11.42 -21.85 -1.04
CA LYS A 217 11.50 -23.27 -1.41
C LYS A 217 12.06 -23.51 -2.81
N LYS A 218 11.87 -22.57 -3.74
CA LYS A 218 12.41 -22.67 -5.12
C LYS A 218 13.90 -22.29 -5.23
N LEU A 219 14.49 -21.76 -4.15
CA LEU A 219 15.90 -21.35 -4.09
C LEU A 219 16.80 -22.39 -3.42
N ILE A 220 16.20 -23.39 -2.76
CA ILE A 220 16.86 -24.58 -2.24
C ILE A 220 16.97 -25.59 -3.38
#